data_AF-A0A158DYX6-F1
#
_entry.id   AF-A0A158DYX6-F1
#
_cell.length_a   1.000
_cell.length_b   1.000
_cell.length_c   1.000
_cell.angle_alpha   90.00
_cell.angle_beta   90.00
_cell.angle_gamma   90.00
#
_symmetry.space_group_name_H-M   'P 1'
#
loop_
_entity.id
_entity.type
_entity.pdbx_description
1 polymer ?
#
loop_
_entity_poly.entity_id
_entity_poly.type
_entity_poly.pdbx_seq_one_letter_code
_entity_poly.pdbx_strand_id
1 'polypeptide(L)'
;MKPLFMTPCYGGNVAANFAKSVLALNSALWKIGMSGEVCIRSGESLITRARNEAVAHFLLDASFTHLFWIDSDIGFTVDQIFRLLLADRDVVAGVYPLKSFDFPAQLAAGLTRQVLTSKFLRYPVNSHDGVSNVVDDDGFLEVSEAPTGFMCIKRSVIETMINRLPELKYVPDGPPNSRTHDLCYRFFDVMVEPATGRYLSEDYAFCRRWRDLGGRVFVDTQSKLSHQGLYTWLGNFSASISLSAETAIGGAN
;
A
#
# COMPACT_ATOMS: atom_id res chain seq x y z
N MET A 1 13.11 -4.86 17.47
CA MET A 1 12.47 -4.14 16.34
C MET A 1 11.26 -3.38 16.87
N LYS A 2 11.05 -2.13 16.46
CA LYS A 2 9.88 -1.30 16.79
C LYS A 2 9.29 -0.72 15.49
N PRO A 3 8.34 -1.38 14.82
CA PRO A 3 7.72 -0.85 13.60
C PRO A 3 6.66 0.21 13.92
N LEU A 4 6.56 1.23 13.06
CA LEU A 4 5.43 2.17 13.04
C LEU A 4 4.55 1.83 11.84
N PHE A 5 3.36 1.31 12.09
CA PHE A 5 2.33 1.06 11.08
C PHE A 5 1.52 2.34 10.88
N MET A 6 1.52 2.87 9.66
CA MET A 6 0.95 4.17 9.33
C MET A 6 -0.13 4.03 8.27
N THR A 7 -1.30 4.57 8.57
CA THR A 7 -2.47 4.57 7.67
C THR A 7 -2.98 6.00 7.47
N PRO A 8 -2.62 6.63 6.33
CA PRO A 8 -3.33 7.82 5.86
C PRO A 8 -4.79 7.46 5.54
N CYS A 9 -5.73 8.20 6.10
CA CYS A 9 -7.17 7.92 6.04
C CYS A 9 -7.95 9.23 5.87
N TYR A 10 -7.91 9.81 4.66
CA TYR A 10 -8.46 11.15 4.35
C TYR A 10 -9.80 11.43 5.05
N GLY A 11 -10.83 10.64 4.74
CA GLY A 11 -12.19 10.85 5.25
C GLY A 11 -12.48 10.22 6.62
N GLY A 12 -11.47 9.70 7.33
CA GLY A 12 -11.64 9.00 8.61
C GLY A 12 -12.35 7.64 8.51
N ASN A 13 -12.69 7.19 7.30
CA ASN A 13 -13.35 5.91 7.06
C ASN A 13 -12.33 4.81 6.75
N VAL A 14 -12.45 3.69 7.45
CA VAL A 14 -11.65 2.49 7.19
C VAL A 14 -12.56 1.36 6.72
N ALA A 15 -12.03 0.49 5.86
CA ALA A 15 -12.74 -0.68 5.41
C ALA A 15 -12.82 -1.77 6.50
N ALA A 16 -13.87 -2.60 6.43
CA ALA A 16 -14.10 -3.64 7.41
C ALA A 16 -13.01 -4.74 7.39
N ASN A 17 -12.44 -5.05 6.21
CA ASN A 17 -11.31 -5.96 6.08
C ASN A 17 -10.05 -5.42 6.78
N PHE A 18 -9.70 -4.15 6.54
CA PHE A 18 -8.58 -3.46 7.20
C PHE A 18 -8.75 -3.46 8.72
N ALA A 19 -9.92 -3.08 9.22
CA ALA A 19 -10.18 -3.00 10.66
C ALA A 19 -9.96 -4.36 11.36
N LYS A 20 -10.44 -5.46 10.74
CA LYS A 20 -10.20 -6.82 11.24
C LYS A 20 -8.72 -7.16 11.27
N SER A 21 -7.98 -6.83 10.20
CA SER A 21 -6.55 -7.09 10.09
C SER A 21 -5.72 -6.33 11.13
N VAL A 22 -6.02 -5.05 11.35
CA VAL A 22 -5.33 -4.22 12.35
C VAL A 22 -5.61 -4.71 13.78
N LEU A 23 -6.84 -5.12 14.09
CA LEU A 23 -7.17 -5.71 15.40
C LEU A 23 -6.37 -7.01 15.64
N ALA A 24 -6.26 -7.87 14.62
CA ALA A 24 -5.46 -9.08 14.67
C ALA A 24 -3.97 -8.77 14.85
N LEU A 25 -3.44 -7.77 14.12
CA LEU A 25 -2.06 -7.31 14.24
C LEU A 25 -1.77 -6.80 15.66
N ASN A 26 -2.60 -5.92 16.21
CA ASN A 26 -2.40 -5.38 17.55
C ASN A 26 -2.39 -6.50 18.62
N SER A 27 -3.30 -7.47 18.50
CA SER A 27 -3.30 -8.65 19.38
C SER A 27 -2.02 -9.47 19.25
N ALA A 28 -1.52 -9.68 18.03
CA ALA A 28 -0.30 -10.44 17.79
C ALA A 28 0.95 -9.73 18.34
N LEU A 29 1.10 -8.43 18.10
CA LEU A 29 2.19 -7.61 18.63
C LEU A 29 2.26 -7.71 20.15
N TRP A 30 1.11 -7.58 20.83
CA TRP A 30 1.02 -7.70 22.28
C TRP A 30 1.43 -9.10 22.77
N LYS A 31 0.94 -10.17 22.13
CA LYS A 31 1.26 -11.56 22.50
C LYS A 31 2.75 -11.88 22.41
N ILE A 32 3.46 -11.31 21.44
CA ILE A 32 4.91 -11.54 21.28
C ILE A 32 5.78 -10.48 21.98
N GLY A 33 5.18 -9.52 22.70
CA GLY A 33 5.90 -8.45 23.39
C GLY A 33 6.60 -7.47 22.44
N MET A 34 6.14 -7.31 21.20
CA MET A 34 6.71 -6.37 20.23
C MET A 34 6.08 -4.98 20.39
N SER A 35 6.91 -3.96 20.63
CA SER A 35 6.48 -2.57 20.86
C SER A 35 6.06 -1.80 19.59
N GLY A 36 5.46 -2.48 18.60
CA GLY A 36 4.98 -1.83 17.38
C GLY A 36 3.84 -0.85 17.66
N GLU A 37 3.78 0.25 16.92
CA GLU A 37 2.73 1.27 17.05
C GLU A 37 1.87 1.32 15.80
N VAL A 38 0.55 1.39 15.96
CA VAL A 38 -0.39 1.61 14.86
C VAL A 38 -0.93 3.04 14.93
N CYS A 39 -0.75 3.80 13.85
CA CYS A 39 -1.18 5.17 13.72
C CYS A 39 -2.10 5.33 12.50
N ILE A 40 -3.36 5.71 12.75
CA ILE A 40 -4.33 6.04 11.70
C ILE A 40 -4.52 7.57 11.73
N ARG A 41 -4.21 8.25 10.63
CA ARG A 41 -4.29 9.71 10.52
C ARG A 41 -5.33 10.13 9.50
N SER A 42 -6.28 10.97 9.91
CA SER A 42 -7.31 11.55 9.04
C SER A 42 -7.18 13.06 8.89
N GLY A 43 -7.90 13.63 7.93
CA GLY A 43 -7.99 15.08 7.76
C GLY A 43 -6.98 15.70 6.79
N GLU A 44 -6.18 14.89 6.10
CA GLU A 44 -5.30 15.35 5.02
C GLU A 44 -5.84 14.89 3.66
N SER A 45 -6.17 15.83 2.79
CA SER A 45 -6.72 15.56 1.45
C SER A 45 -5.66 15.28 0.40
N LEU A 46 -4.42 15.71 0.63
CA LEU A 46 -3.29 15.50 -0.26
C LEU A 46 -2.45 14.32 0.26
N ILE A 47 -2.63 13.14 -0.35
CA ILE A 47 -1.97 11.89 0.08
C ILE A 47 -0.44 12.02 0.15
N THR A 48 0.17 12.78 -0.77
CA THR A 48 1.62 13.05 -0.77
C THR A 48 2.06 13.73 0.52
N ARG A 49 1.35 14.80 0.93
CA ARG A 49 1.59 15.50 2.20
C ARG A 49 1.29 14.61 3.40
N ALA A 50 0.21 13.81 3.36
CA ALA A 50 -0.12 12.89 4.45
C ALA A 50 1.02 11.92 4.74
N ARG A 51 1.60 11.32 3.67
CA ARG A 51 2.74 10.40 3.78
C ARG A 51 4.01 11.14 4.23
N ASN A 52 4.30 12.31 3.67
CA ASN A 52 5.47 13.12 4.06
C ASN A 52 5.42 13.55 5.55
N GLU A 53 4.27 13.99 6.05
CA GLU A 53 4.09 14.31 7.47
C GLU A 53 4.21 13.08 8.37
N ALA A 54 3.73 11.93 7.91
CA ALA A 54 3.90 10.67 8.62
C ALA A 54 5.37 10.25 8.71
N VAL A 55 6.19 10.54 7.70
CA VAL A 55 7.65 10.39 7.80
C VAL A 55 8.21 11.32 8.88
N ALA A 56 7.78 12.58 8.93
CA ALA A 56 8.21 13.50 9.98
C ALA A 56 7.85 12.96 11.38
N HIS A 57 6.65 12.40 11.55
CA HIS A 57 6.25 11.73 12.80
C HIS A 57 7.12 10.52 13.13
N PHE A 58 7.41 9.66 12.14
CA PHE A 58 8.33 8.53 12.29
C PHE A 58 9.74 8.95 12.73
N LEU A 59 10.21 10.12 12.27
CA LEU A 59 11.53 10.66 12.60
C LEU A 59 11.59 11.27 14.02
N LEU A 60 10.46 11.63 14.64
CA LEU A 60 10.43 12.17 16.01
C LEU A 60 10.93 11.18 17.06
N ASP A 61 10.69 9.89 16.85
CA ASP A 61 11.11 8.83 17.76
C ASP A 61 12.14 7.94 17.05
N ALA A 62 13.41 8.17 17.38
CA ALA A 62 14.54 7.41 16.86
C ALA A 62 14.48 5.90 17.17
N SER A 63 13.65 5.46 18.13
CA SER A 63 13.49 4.03 18.44
C SER A 63 12.69 3.27 17.39
N PHE A 64 11.89 3.93 16.54
CA PHE A 64 11.25 3.24 15.44
C PHE A 64 12.28 2.71 14.44
N THR A 65 12.08 1.51 13.92
CA THR A 65 13.06 0.83 13.04
C THR A 65 12.56 0.68 11.61
N HIS A 66 11.24 0.63 11.45
CA HIS A 66 10.58 0.42 10.18
C HIS A 66 9.36 1.33 10.11
N LEU A 67 9.20 2.02 8.98
CA LEU A 67 7.96 2.68 8.61
C LEU A 67 7.18 1.70 7.73
N PHE A 68 5.98 1.33 8.17
CA PHE A 68 5.15 0.35 7.47
C PHE A 68 3.84 1.02 7.05
N TRP A 69 3.67 1.24 5.76
CA TRP A 69 2.45 1.78 5.19
C TRP A 69 1.37 0.72 5.06
N ILE A 70 0.14 1.07 5.45
CA ILE A 70 -1.05 0.25 5.22
C ILE A 70 -2.20 1.18 4.83
N ASP A 71 -2.70 1.07 3.60
CA ASP A 71 -3.86 1.85 3.17
C ASP A 71 -5.14 1.36 3.88
N SER A 72 -6.08 2.28 4.13
CA SER A 72 -7.24 2.04 4.99
C SER A 72 -8.29 1.06 4.43
N ASP A 73 -8.07 0.55 3.22
CA ASP A 73 -8.91 -0.41 2.50
C ASP A 73 -8.20 -1.73 2.18
N ILE A 74 -6.99 -1.92 2.69
CA ILE A 74 -6.20 -3.13 2.52
C ILE A 74 -6.41 -4.08 3.69
N GLY A 75 -6.92 -5.28 3.40
CA GLY A 75 -7.01 -6.38 4.35
C GLY A 75 -5.85 -7.36 4.15
N PHE A 76 -5.26 -7.79 5.27
CA PHE A 76 -4.06 -8.62 5.35
C PHE A 76 -4.14 -9.61 6.54
N THR A 77 -3.25 -10.59 6.56
CA THR A 77 -3.00 -11.43 7.74
C THR A 77 -1.74 -11.00 8.47
N VAL A 78 -1.65 -11.35 9.75
CA VAL A 78 -0.50 -11.03 10.60
C VAL A 78 0.80 -11.64 10.05
N ASP A 79 0.74 -12.85 9.49
CA ASP A 79 1.91 -13.51 8.90
C ASP A 79 2.52 -12.71 7.75
N GLN A 80 1.69 -12.00 6.97
CA GLN A 80 2.17 -11.16 5.87
C GLN A 80 2.93 -9.93 6.37
N ILE A 81 2.52 -9.35 7.51
CA ILE A 81 3.26 -8.27 8.16
C ILE A 81 4.65 -8.77 8.58
N PHE A 82 4.70 -9.90 9.28
CA PHE A 82 5.96 -10.45 9.76
C PHE A 82 6.86 -10.92 8.63
N ARG A 83 6.30 -11.46 7.54
CA ARG A 83 7.06 -11.83 6.35
C ARG A 83 7.83 -10.64 5.77
N LEU A 84 7.20 -9.47 5.66
CA LEU A 84 7.87 -8.25 5.19
C LEU A 84 8.89 -7.72 6.20
N LEU A 85 8.54 -7.66 7.49
CA LEU A 85 9.44 -7.18 8.54
C LEU A 85 10.71 -8.04 8.66
N LEU A 86 10.58 -9.36 8.46
CA LEU A 86 11.67 -10.32 8.60
C LEU A 86 12.45 -10.58 7.30
N ALA A 87 12.03 -10.01 6.17
CA ALA A 87 12.68 -10.19 4.87
C ALA A 87 14.10 -9.58 4.78
N ASP A 88 14.44 -8.72 5.75
CA ASP A 88 15.69 -7.94 5.77
C ASP A 88 15.98 -7.16 4.46
N ARG A 89 14.93 -6.75 3.74
CA ARG A 89 15.02 -5.90 2.55
C ARG A 89 14.79 -4.44 2.93
N ASP A 90 15.53 -3.52 2.33
CA ASP A 90 15.47 -2.09 2.65
C ASP A 90 14.08 -1.49 2.38
N VAL A 91 13.50 -1.84 1.22
CA VAL A 91 12.13 -1.51 0.82
C VAL A 91 11.47 -2.78 0.29
N VAL A 92 10.37 -3.19 0.91
CA VAL A 92 9.60 -4.37 0.50
C VAL A 92 8.10 -4.13 0.62
N ALA A 93 7.32 -4.55 -0.38
CA ALA A 93 5.88 -4.36 -0.40
C ALA A 93 5.11 -5.67 -0.63
N GLY A 94 3.90 -5.73 -0.07
CA GLY A 94 2.89 -6.70 -0.45
C GLY A 94 2.03 -6.12 -1.55
N VAL A 95 1.60 -6.97 -2.47
CA VAL A 95 0.88 -6.52 -3.67
C VAL A 95 -0.60 -6.87 -3.54
N TYR A 96 -1.45 -5.91 -3.84
CA TYR A 96 -2.90 -6.03 -3.79
C TYR A 96 -3.51 -5.73 -5.16
N PRO A 97 -4.65 -6.33 -5.51
CA PRO A 97 -5.28 -6.08 -6.80
C PRO A 97 -5.81 -4.66 -6.89
N LEU A 98 -5.79 -4.07 -8.08
CA LEU A 98 -6.55 -2.87 -8.39
C LEU A 98 -8.05 -3.14 -8.25
N LYS A 99 -8.84 -2.10 -7.95
CA LYS A 99 -10.30 -2.18 -7.73
C LYS A 99 -11.08 -2.30 -9.05
N SER A 100 -10.57 -3.06 -9.99
CA SER A 100 -11.19 -3.28 -11.28
C SER A 100 -10.76 -4.64 -11.85
N PHE A 101 -11.62 -5.17 -12.71
CA PHE A 101 -11.27 -6.29 -13.57
C PHE A 101 -11.04 -5.75 -14.98
N ASP A 102 -10.00 -6.24 -15.62
CA ASP A 102 -9.72 -5.99 -17.04
C ASP A 102 -10.42 -7.07 -17.88
N PHE A 103 -11.76 -7.00 -17.91
CA PHE A 103 -12.54 -7.98 -18.64
C PHE A 103 -12.47 -7.74 -20.16
N PRO A 104 -12.33 -8.80 -20.97
CA PRO A 104 -12.55 -8.70 -22.41
C PRO A 104 -14.02 -8.40 -22.72
N ALA A 105 -14.30 -7.92 -23.93
CA ALA A 105 -15.66 -7.59 -24.38
C ALA A 105 -16.65 -8.77 -24.27
N GLN A 106 -16.15 -10.01 -24.33
CA GLN A 106 -16.94 -11.23 -24.16
C GLN A 106 -16.24 -12.16 -23.19
N LEU A 107 -16.95 -12.59 -22.15
CA LEU A 107 -16.48 -13.61 -21.22
C LEU A 107 -16.94 -14.99 -21.68
N ALA A 108 -16.06 -15.98 -21.55
CA ALA A 108 -16.42 -17.38 -21.79
C ALA A 108 -17.46 -17.87 -20.76
N ALA A 109 -18.38 -18.73 -21.20
CA ALA A 109 -19.30 -19.40 -20.29
C ALA A 109 -18.55 -20.36 -19.34
N GLY A 110 -19.06 -20.54 -18.12
CA GLY A 110 -18.52 -21.50 -17.15
C GLY A 110 -17.24 -21.07 -16.43
N LEU A 111 -16.82 -19.81 -16.51
CA LEU A 111 -15.67 -19.31 -15.75
C LEU A 111 -15.96 -19.33 -14.24
N THR A 112 -15.05 -19.93 -13.47
CA THR A 112 -15.12 -19.90 -12.01
C THR A 112 -14.60 -18.57 -11.47
N ARG A 113 -15.00 -18.22 -10.24
CA ARG A 113 -14.48 -17.02 -9.54
C ARG A 113 -12.95 -17.01 -9.48
N GLN A 114 -12.33 -18.16 -9.24
CA GLN A 114 -10.87 -18.29 -9.18
C GLN A 114 -10.23 -17.94 -10.53
N VAL A 115 -10.76 -18.45 -11.64
CA VAL A 115 -10.26 -18.14 -12.98
C VAL A 115 -10.43 -16.65 -13.29
N LEU A 116 -11.57 -16.06 -12.93
CA LEU A 116 -11.81 -14.63 -13.14
C LEU A 116 -10.76 -13.78 -12.40
N THR A 117 -10.52 -14.08 -11.11
CA THR A 117 -9.56 -13.33 -10.30
C THR A 117 -8.13 -13.51 -10.77
N SER A 118 -7.73 -14.72 -11.17
CA SER A 118 -6.36 -14.99 -11.59
C SER A 118 -6.03 -14.43 -12.98
N LYS A 119 -7.03 -14.27 -13.86
CA LYS A 119 -6.82 -13.78 -15.23
C LYS A 119 -7.02 -12.28 -15.39
N PHE A 120 -7.98 -11.70 -14.68
CA PHE A 120 -8.46 -10.35 -15.00
C PHE A 120 -8.18 -9.32 -13.91
N LEU A 121 -7.59 -9.71 -12.77
CA LEU A 121 -7.05 -8.72 -11.84
C LEU A 121 -5.72 -8.19 -12.34
N ARG A 122 -5.53 -6.90 -12.11
CA ARG A 122 -4.28 -6.18 -12.37
C ARG A 122 -3.68 -5.74 -11.05
N TYR A 123 -2.36 -5.57 -11.04
CA TYR A 123 -1.60 -5.23 -9.85
C TYR A 123 -0.71 -4.01 -10.12
N PRO A 124 -0.59 -3.05 -9.19
CA PRO A 124 0.20 -1.83 -9.37
C PRO A 124 1.70 -2.09 -9.13
N VAL A 125 2.33 -2.91 -9.98
CA VAL A 125 3.74 -3.27 -9.89
C VAL A 125 4.36 -3.21 -11.29
N ASN A 126 5.53 -2.58 -11.41
CA ASN A 126 6.27 -2.53 -12.67
C ASN A 126 7.70 -3.06 -12.51
N SER A 127 8.15 -3.83 -13.51
CA SER A 127 9.49 -4.41 -13.58
C SER A 127 10.11 -4.07 -14.94
N HIS A 128 10.75 -2.89 -15.01
CA HIS A 128 11.46 -2.35 -16.18
C HIS A 128 12.87 -1.85 -15.76
N ASP A 129 13.59 -1.08 -16.57
CA ASP A 129 14.95 -0.58 -16.23
C ASP A 129 15.96 -1.68 -15.84
N GLY A 130 15.80 -2.89 -16.38
CA GLY A 130 16.74 -3.99 -16.18
C GLY A 130 16.61 -4.73 -14.84
N VAL A 131 15.52 -4.55 -14.07
CA VAL A 131 15.30 -5.39 -12.88
C VAL A 131 15.05 -6.85 -13.26
N SER A 132 15.48 -7.76 -12.38
CA SER A 132 15.26 -9.20 -12.56
C SER A 132 13.78 -9.55 -12.57
N ASN A 133 13.36 -10.41 -13.50
CA ASN A 133 12.02 -11.01 -13.51
C ASN A 133 11.99 -12.37 -12.78
N VAL A 134 13.00 -12.66 -11.95
CA VAL A 134 13.16 -13.92 -11.24
C VAL A 134 12.79 -13.72 -9.78
N VAL A 135 11.90 -14.58 -9.28
CA VAL A 135 11.58 -14.68 -7.86
C VAL A 135 12.75 -15.37 -7.17
N ASP A 136 13.27 -14.76 -6.11
CA ASP A 136 14.37 -15.32 -5.31
C ASP A 136 13.91 -16.52 -4.46
N ASP A 137 14.88 -17.21 -3.83
CA ASP A 137 14.63 -18.41 -3.02
C ASP A 137 13.75 -18.12 -1.79
N ASP A 138 13.69 -16.86 -1.34
CA ASP A 138 12.85 -16.41 -0.24
C ASP A 138 11.41 -16.09 -0.69
N GLY A 139 11.14 -16.08 -2.00
CA GLY A 139 9.84 -15.80 -2.60
C GLY A 139 9.58 -14.32 -2.89
N PHE A 140 10.62 -13.49 -3.00
CA PHE A 140 10.51 -12.07 -3.32
C PHE A 140 10.97 -11.79 -4.75
N LEU A 141 10.35 -10.80 -5.38
CA LEU A 141 10.69 -10.33 -6.72
C LEU A 141 11.23 -8.91 -6.61
N GLU A 142 12.39 -8.63 -7.20
CA GLU A 142 12.89 -7.26 -7.34
C GLU A 142 12.10 -6.51 -8.41
N VAL A 143 11.68 -5.28 -8.13
CA VAL A 143 10.83 -4.49 -9.03
C VAL A 143 11.31 -3.04 -9.13
N SER A 144 10.89 -2.34 -10.18
CA SER A 144 11.19 -0.92 -10.36
C SER A 144 10.28 -0.05 -9.50
N GLU A 145 9.02 -0.46 -9.38
CA GLU A 145 7.93 0.34 -8.84
C GLU A 145 6.98 -0.59 -8.09
N ALA A 146 6.72 -0.25 -6.81
CA ALA A 146 5.85 -1.01 -5.91
C ALA A 146 4.85 -0.06 -5.21
N PRO A 147 3.66 -0.56 -4.84
CA PRO A 147 2.62 0.29 -4.27
C PRO A 147 2.85 0.53 -2.78
N THR A 148 2.49 1.72 -2.31
CA THR A 148 2.64 2.08 -0.89
C THR A 148 1.50 1.61 0.02
N GLY A 149 0.43 1.00 -0.50
CA GLY A 149 -0.69 0.57 0.35
C GLY A 149 -0.40 -0.63 1.25
N PHE A 150 0.74 -1.30 1.07
CA PHE A 150 1.26 -2.31 2.00
C PHE A 150 2.79 -2.41 1.87
N MET A 151 3.53 -1.42 2.37
CA MET A 151 4.98 -1.29 2.13
C MET A 151 5.75 -1.09 3.43
N CYS A 152 6.79 -1.88 3.63
CA CYS A 152 7.75 -1.74 4.72
C CYS A 152 9.04 -1.09 4.23
N ILE A 153 9.49 -0.07 4.96
CA ILE A 153 10.70 0.71 4.67
C ILE A 153 11.56 0.74 5.93
N LYS A 154 12.83 0.32 5.84
CA LYS A 154 13.78 0.46 6.95
C LYS A 154 14.10 1.93 7.22
N ARG A 155 14.34 2.27 8.49
CA ARG A 155 14.78 3.62 8.90
C ARG A 155 15.97 4.12 8.07
N SER A 156 16.95 3.26 7.83
CA SER A 156 18.17 3.57 7.07
C SER A 156 17.90 4.11 5.67
N VAL A 157 16.80 3.72 5.03
CA VAL A 157 16.39 4.25 3.72
C VAL A 157 16.04 5.72 3.84
N ILE A 158 15.18 6.08 4.79
CA ILE A 158 14.76 7.47 5.01
C ILE A 158 15.97 8.33 5.40
N GLU A 159 16.83 7.85 6.30
CA GLU A 159 18.06 8.57 6.70
C GLU A 159 19.01 8.77 5.52
N THR A 160 19.17 7.75 4.66
CA THR A 160 19.97 7.85 3.44
C THR A 160 19.39 8.90 2.50
N MET A 161 18.06 8.90 2.29
CA MET A 161 17.40 9.88 1.44
C MET A 161 17.51 11.30 2.01
N ILE A 162 17.40 11.50 3.33
CA ILE A 162 17.66 12.80 3.97
C ILE A 162 19.06 13.31 3.63
N ASN A 163 20.08 12.45 3.76
CA ASN A 163 21.47 12.82 3.54
C ASN A 163 21.80 13.07 2.06
N ARG A 164 21.18 12.29 1.16
CA ARG A 164 21.52 12.28 -0.27
C ARG A 164 20.61 13.17 -1.13
N LEU A 165 19.44 13.54 -0.61
CA LEU A 165 18.43 14.36 -1.30
C LEU A 165 18.00 15.56 -0.42
N PRO A 166 18.94 16.41 0.05
CA PRO A 166 18.62 17.55 0.92
C PRO A 166 17.66 18.57 0.27
N GLU A 167 17.60 18.63 -1.05
CA GLU A 167 16.68 19.46 -1.84
C GLU A 167 15.19 19.07 -1.69
N LEU A 168 14.90 17.90 -1.10
CA LEU A 168 13.54 17.49 -0.78
C LEU A 168 13.02 18.11 0.51
N LYS A 169 13.88 18.72 1.34
CA LYS A 169 13.44 19.43 2.55
C LYS A 169 12.55 20.61 2.19
N TYR A 170 11.50 20.83 2.97
CA TYR A 170 10.60 21.98 2.80
C TYR A 170 10.16 22.55 4.14
N VAL A 171 9.70 23.81 4.13
CA VAL A 171 9.12 24.47 5.31
C VAL A 171 7.61 24.21 5.30
N PRO A 172 7.05 23.57 6.34
CA PRO A 172 5.60 23.36 6.42
C PRO A 172 4.88 24.66 6.83
N ASP A 173 3.64 24.85 6.36
CA ASP A 173 2.79 26.01 6.72
C ASP A 173 2.26 25.98 8.18
N GLY A 174 2.60 24.94 8.94
CA GLY A 174 2.16 24.77 10.32
C GLY A 174 2.86 25.73 11.31
N PRO A 175 2.52 25.65 12.61
CA PRO A 175 3.15 26.48 13.63
C PRO A 175 4.68 26.29 13.65
N PRO A 176 5.48 27.37 13.75
CA PRO A 176 6.94 27.28 13.68
C PRO A 176 7.56 26.49 14.84
N ASN A 177 6.85 26.39 15.98
CA ASN A 177 7.31 25.65 17.16
C ASN A 177 6.93 24.15 17.13
N SER A 178 6.45 23.63 15.99
CA SER A 178 6.16 22.20 15.87
C SER A 178 7.42 21.36 15.98
N ARG A 179 7.37 20.25 16.73
CA ARG A 179 8.47 19.28 16.84
C ARG A 179 8.86 18.66 15.49
N THR A 180 7.94 18.65 14.52
CA THR A 180 8.16 18.10 13.18
C THR A 180 8.72 19.10 12.18
N HIS A 181 8.83 20.39 12.53
CA HIS A 181 9.13 21.47 11.60
C HIS A 181 10.40 21.21 10.76
N ASP A 182 11.46 20.71 11.40
CA ASP A 182 12.74 20.45 10.73
C ASP A 182 12.86 19.05 10.10
N LEU A 183 11.79 18.25 10.18
CA LEU A 183 11.72 16.86 9.72
C LEU A 183 10.83 16.68 8.48
N CYS A 184 10.46 17.78 7.82
CA CYS A 184 9.58 17.81 6.66
C CYS A 184 10.36 17.64 5.34
N TYR A 185 10.13 16.51 4.65
CA TYR A 185 10.74 16.17 3.37
C TYR A 185 9.70 15.65 2.37
N ARG A 186 9.93 15.90 1.08
CA ARG A 186 9.03 15.59 -0.04
C ARG A 186 9.30 14.22 -0.69
N PHE A 187 9.51 13.17 0.11
CA PHE A 187 9.85 11.84 -0.40
C PHE A 187 8.75 11.21 -1.25
N PHE A 188 7.50 11.46 -0.88
CA PHE A 188 6.28 11.00 -1.54
C PHE A 188 5.65 12.10 -2.40
N ASP A 189 6.42 13.03 -2.97
CA ASP A 189 5.91 13.88 -4.04
C ASP A 189 5.90 13.11 -5.36
N VAL A 190 4.90 13.37 -6.21
CA VAL A 190 4.85 12.88 -7.59
C VAL A 190 6.05 13.39 -8.40
N MET A 191 6.33 12.73 -9.52
CA MET A 191 7.45 13.09 -10.39
C MET A 191 7.03 12.96 -11.85
N VAL A 192 7.49 13.87 -12.70
CA VAL A 192 7.55 13.62 -14.14
C VAL A 192 8.97 13.18 -14.45
N GLU A 193 9.15 11.93 -14.87
CA GLU A 193 10.44 11.35 -15.16
C GLU A 193 11.08 12.08 -16.37
N PRO A 194 12.22 12.77 -16.21
CA PRO A 194 12.76 13.61 -17.29
C PRO A 194 13.13 12.83 -18.57
N ALA A 195 13.55 11.57 -18.42
CA ALA A 195 14.02 10.75 -19.53
C ALA A 195 12.89 10.25 -20.43
N THR A 196 11.69 10.02 -19.88
CA THR A 196 10.58 9.37 -20.59
C THR A 196 9.32 10.23 -20.67
N GLY A 197 9.24 11.30 -19.87
CA GLY A 197 8.03 12.10 -19.68
C GLY A 197 6.93 11.36 -18.90
N ARG A 198 7.19 10.17 -18.34
CA ARG A 198 6.20 9.43 -17.56
C ARG A 198 5.84 10.19 -16.29
N TYR A 199 4.54 10.29 -16.01
CA TYR A 199 4.04 10.74 -14.72
C TYR A 199 4.08 9.57 -13.73
N LEU A 200 4.89 9.72 -12.68
CA LEU A 200 5.01 8.78 -11.58
C LEU A 200 4.15 9.27 -10.42
N SER A 201 3.24 8.40 -9.95
CA SER A 201 2.54 8.56 -8.67
C SER A 201 3.52 8.60 -7.51
N GLU A 202 3.04 8.92 -6.30
CA GLU A 202 3.90 9.15 -5.15
C GLU A 202 4.71 7.93 -4.71
N ASP A 203 4.12 6.75 -4.88
CA ASP A 203 4.74 5.46 -4.59
C ASP A 203 5.85 5.13 -5.59
N TYR A 204 5.57 5.31 -6.88
CA TYR A 204 6.54 5.07 -7.96
C TYR A 204 7.67 6.09 -7.94
N ALA A 205 7.35 7.35 -7.65
CA ALA A 205 8.35 8.41 -7.50
C ALA A 205 9.25 8.17 -6.27
N PHE A 206 8.71 7.66 -5.16
CA PHE A 206 9.52 7.21 -4.02
C PHE A 206 10.46 6.07 -4.41
N CYS A 207 9.93 5.01 -5.06
CA CYS A 207 10.73 3.87 -5.53
C CYS A 207 11.84 4.33 -6.49
N ARG A 208 11.51 5.24 -7.42
CA ARG A 208 12.45 5.84 -8.37
C ARG A 208 13.58 6.57 -7.65
N ARG A 209 13.26 7.47 -6.71
CA ARG A 209 14.28 8.19 -5.91
C ARG A 209 15.20 7.22 -5.16
N TRP A 210 14.65 6.15 -4.59
CA TRP A 210 15.46 5.15 -3.89
C TRP A 210 16.40 4.40 -4.85
N ARG A 211 15.90 4.00 -6.03
CA ARG A 211 16.72 3.34 -7.07
C ARG A 211 17.80 4.25 -7.64
N ASP A 212 17.52 5.54 -7.82
CA ASP A 212 18.54 6.52 -8.27
C ASP A 212 19.70 6.67 -7.25
N LEU A 213 19.49 6.30 -5.99
CA LEU A 213 20.53 6.21 -4.96
C LEU A 213 21.24 4.84 -4.91
N GLY A 214 20.92 3.92 -5.83
CA GLY A 214 21.43 2.55 -5.86
C GLY A 214 20.65 1.56 -4.99
N GLY A 215 19.51 1.99 -4.44
CA GLY A 215 18.62 1.15 -3.66
C GLY A 215 17.85 0.14 -4.52
N ARG A 216 17.38 -0.94 -3.88
CA ARG A 216 16.52 -1.97 -4.51
C ARG A 216 15.16 -2.01 -3.83
N VAL A 217 14.12 -2.33 -4.61
CA VAL A 217 12.73 -2.45 -4.16
C VAL A 217 12.24 -3.85 -4.45
N PHE A 218 11.57 -4.47 -3.47
CA PHE A 218 11.09 -5.84 -3.59
C PHE A 218 9.59 -5.93 -3.37
N VAL A 219 8.96 -6.95 -3.96
CA VAL A 219 7.60 -7.35 -3.65
C VAL A 219 7.54 -8.80 -3.19
N ASP A 220 6.66 -9.07 -2.24
CA ASP A 220 6.35 -10.43 -1.80
C ASP A 220 5.35 -11.09 -2.75
N THR A 221 5.76 -12.19 -3.38
CA THR A 221 4.92 -12.95 -4.33
C THR A 221 3.92 -13.89 -3.65
N GLN A 222 4.06 -14.11 -2.34
CA GLN A 222 3.25 -15.06 -1.58
C GLN A 222 2.10 -14.38 -0.82
N SER A 223 2.14 -13.05 -0.70
CA SER A 223 1.13 -12.26 -0.03
C SER A 223 -0.21 -12.30 -0.76
N LYS A 224 -1.29 -12.56 -0.02
CA LYS A 224 -2.69 -12.56 -0.47
C LYS A 224 -3.46 -11.43 0.19
N LEU A 225 -3.28 -10.22 -0.33
CA LEU A 225 -3.96 -9.02 0.16
C LEU A 225 -5.34 -8.86 -0.48
N SER A 226 -6.26 -8.24 0.26
CA SER A 226 -7.57 -7.84 -0.25
C SER A 226 -7.66 -6.32 -0.34
N HIS A 227 -8.31 -5.80 -1.38
CA HIS A 227 -8.48 -4.36 -1.59
C HIS A 227 -9.98 -4.05 -1.66
N GLN A 228 -10.52 -3.40 -0.62
CA GLN A 228 -11.95 -3.14 -0.53
C GLN A 228 -12.32 -1.86 -1.29
N GLY A 229 -13.15 -2.00 -2.32
CA GLY A 229 -13.71 -0.88 -3.07
C GLY A 229 -15.11 -0.47 -2.63
N LEU A 230 -15.54 0.68 -3.15
CA LEU A 230 -16.95 1.08 -3.16
C LEU A 230 -17.54 0.64 -4.51
N TYR A 231 -18.56 -0.22 -4.48
CA TYR A 231 -19.26 -0.65 -5.68
C TYR A 231 -20.70 -0.17 -5.61
N THR A 232 -21.22 0.40 -6.70
CA THR A 232 -22.64 0.76 -6.78
C THR A 232 -23.40 -0.38 -7.46
N TRP A 233 -24.30 -1.01 -6.71
CA TRP A 233 -25.18 -2.05 -7.25
C TRP A 233 -26.35 -1.42 -8.00
N LEU A 234 -26.36 -1.57 -9.32
CA LEU A 234 -27.47 -1.20 -10.19
C LEU A 234 -28.30 -2.45 -10.50
N GLY A 235 -29.61 -2.38 -10.32
CA GLY A 235 -30.53 -3.49 -10.58
C GLY A 235 -31.82 -3.03 -11.22
N ASN A 236 -32.36 -3.85 -12.12
CA ASN A 236 -33.72 -3.73 -12.63
C ASN A 236 -34.52 -4.93 -12.13
N PHE A 237 -35.30 -4.71 -11.08
CA PHE A 237 -36.06 -5.77 -10.42
C PHE A 237 -37.11 -6.40 -11.35
N SER A 238 -37.80 -5.59 -12.17
CA SER A 238 -38.80 -6.09 -13.13
C SER A 238 -38.18 -7.00 -14.19
N ALA A 239 -37.01 -6.62 -14.71
CA ALA A 239 -36.26 -7.48 -15.64
C ALA A 239 -35.81 -8.78 -14.95
N SER A 240 -35.40 -8.70 -13.69
CA SER A 240 -34.95 -9.87 -12.90
C SER A 240 -36.09 -10.86 -12.68
N ILE A 241 -37.28 -10.38 -12.28
CA ILE A 241 -38.49 -11.21 -12.13
C ILE A 241 -38.88 -11.87 -13.47
N SER A 242 -38.82 -11.12 -14.57
CA SER A 242 -39.20 -11.64 -15.89
C SER A 242 -38.31 -12.80 -16.35
N LEU A 243 -37.07 -12.86 -15.86
CA LEU A 243 -36.14 -13.96 -16.12
C LEU A 243 -36.33 -15.12 -15.15
N SER A 244 -36.47 -14.86 -13.85
CA SER A 244 -36.70 -15.87 -12.83
C SER A 244 -37.24 -15.24 -11.55
N ALA A 245 -38.54 -15.42 -11.30
CA ALA A 245 -39.17 -14.95 -10.07
C ALA A 245 -38.60 -15.64 -8.81
N GLU A 246 -38.34 -16.95 -8.88
CA GLU A 246 -37.80 -17.76 -7.78
C GLU A 246 -36.43 -17.26 -7.29
N THR A 247 -35.57 -16.79 -8.20
CA THR A 247 -34.24 -16.27 -7.82
C THR A 247 -34.24 -14.77 -7.52
N ALA A 248 -35.20 -14.02 -8.06
CA ALA A 248 -35.34 -12.59 -7.81
C ALA A 248 -36.06 -12.27 -6.49
N ILE A 249 -36.92 -13.17 -5.99
CA ILE A 249 -37.76 -12.95 -4.80
C ILE A 249 -37.36 -13.94 -3.71
N GLY A 250 -36.85 -13.43 -2.59
CA GLY A 250 -36.57 -14.26 -1.42
C GLY A 250 -37.85 -14.74 -0.74
N GLY A 251 -37.90 -16.02 -0.34
CA GLY A 251 -39.03 -16.60 0.39
C GLY A 251 -40.22 -17.02 -0.48
N ALA A 252 -40.07 -17.04 -1.80
CA ALA A 252 -40.99 -17.78 -2.67
C ALA A 252 -40.70 -19.28 -2.49
N ASN A 253 -41.75 -20.04 -2.12
CA ASN A 253 -41.70 -21.50 -2.02
C ASN A 253 -41.57 -22.15 -3.39
#